data_AF-A0AAU9XNE5-F1
#
_entry.id   AF-A0AAU9XNE5-F1
#
_cell.length_a   1.000
_cell.length_b   1.000
_cell.length_c   1.000
_cell.angle_alpha   90.00
_cell.angle_beta   90.00
_cell.angle_gamma   90.00
#
_symmetry.space_group_name_H-M   'P 1'
#
loop_
_entity.id
_entity.type
_entity.pdbx_description
1 polymer ?
#
loop_
_entity_poly.entity_id
_entity_poly.type
_entity_poly.pdbx_seq_one_letter_code
_entity_poly.pdbx_strand_id
1 'polypeptide(L)'
;MLSVLIDEFLPDKYLKYVELNTKLQASFRRYNSAIPSYLRERPHHIIKHSMDRLSLAESIPSNNVTVIDMENGEFLVKSQSSLEEKMYKVMSGTKQPSCECFDWERQRLLCKHCFCRIPARPVIRSIDFQKNIEIPHSSASIEMCS
;
A
#
# COMPACT_ATOMS: atom_id res chain seq x y z
N MET A 1 -16.07 29.61 9.99
CA MET A 1 -15.67 28.73 8.87
C MET A 1 -14.87 27.52 9.35
N LEU A 2 -13.88 27.68 10.24
CA LEU A 2 -13.15 26.52 10.80
C LEU A 2 -14.04 25.59 11.64
N SER A 3 -15.01 26.14 12.39
CA SER A 3 -15.98 25.36 13.17
C SER A 3 -16.80 24.40 12.30
N VAL A 4 -17.38 24.86 11.19
CA VAL A 4 -18.13 24.00 10.24
C VAL A 4 -17.26 22.85 9.70
N LEU A 5 -15.97 23.08 9.47
CA LEU A 5 -15.06 22.02 9.04
C LEU A 5 -14.86 20.96 10.14
N ILE A 6 -14.66 21.39 11.38
CA ILE A 6 -14.33 20.51 12.50
C ILE A 6 -15.57 19.80 13.05
N ASP A 7 -16.68 20.51 13.18
CA ASP A 7 -17.87 20.05 13.91
C ASP A 7 -18.87 19.34 13.00
N GLU A 8 -18.87 19.62 11.69
CA GLU A 8 -19.84 19.04 10.75
C GLU A 8 -19.12 18.24 9.65
N PHE A 9 -18.22 18.87 8.89
CA PHE A 9 -17.66 18.24 7.69
C PHE A 9 -16.77 17.03 8.00
N LEU A 10 -15.79 17.17 8.89
CA LEU A 10 -14.86 16.08 9.20
C LEU A 10 -15.56 14.87 9.85
N PRO A 11 -16.46 15.04 10.84
CA PRO A 11 -17.25 13.94 11.39
C PRO A 11 -18.07 13.21 10.32
N ASP A 12 -18.78 13.94 9.45
CA ASP A 12 -19.56 13.33 8.37
C ASP A 12 -18.70 12.53 7.39
N LYS A 13 -17.52 13.07 7.01
CA LYS A 13 -16.57 12.35 6.15
C LYS A 13 -16.00 11.12 6.84
N TYR A 14 -15.76 11.20 8.15
CA TYR A 14 -15.27 10.07 8.94
C TYR A 14 -16.31 8.94 8.99
N LEU A 15 -17.57 9.24 9.29
CA LEU A 15 -18.64 8.24 9.31
C LEU A 15 -18.78 7.54 7.96
N LYS A 16 -18.75 8.32 6.87
CA LYS A 16 -18.78 7.77 5.51
C LYS A 16 -17.55 6.90 5.20
N TYR A 17 -16.37 7.29 5.68
CA TYR A 17 -15.14 6.50 5.54
C TYR A 17 -15.27 5.14 6.27
N VAL A 18 -15.77 5.14 7.50
CA VAL A 18 -16.02 3.92 8.27
C VAL A 18 -17.02 3.02 7.54
N GLU A 19 -18.16 3.57 7.11
CA GLU A 19 -19.19 2.82 6.40
C GLU A 19 -18.64 2.14 5.13
N LEU A 20 -17.88 2.88 4.32
CA LEU A 20 -17.30 2.36 3.08
C LEU A 20 -16.24 1.28 3.35
N ASN A 21 -15.42 1.43 4.40
CA ASN A 21 -14.44 0.41 4.78
C ASN A 21 -15.09 -0.86 5.33
N THR A 22 -16.16 -0.73 6.12
CA THR A 22 -16.94 -1.89 6.58
C THR A 22 -17.50 -2.68 5.40
N LYS A 23 -18.03 -2.00 4.37
CA LYS A 23 -18.51 -2.65 3.13
C LYS A 23 -17.41 -3.35 2.32
N LEU A 24 -16.13 -3.03 2.57
CA LEU A 24 -14.99 -3.74 1.96
C LEU A 24 -14.61 -5.00 2.72
N GLN A 25 -15.12 -5.27 3.91
CA GLN A 25 -14.77 -6.51 4.61
C GLN A 25 -15.26 -7.74 3.85
N ALA A 26 -14.49 -8.83 3.92
CA ALA A 26 -14.82 -10.10 3.27
C ALA A 26 -16.12 -10.74 3.78
N SER A 27 -16.63 -10.31 4.94
CA SER A 27 -17.94 -10.68 5.47
C SER A 27 -19.12 -10.09 4.67
N PHE A 28 -18.96 -8.89 4.11
CA PHE A 28 -20.00 -8.20 3.34
C PHE A 28 -19.98 -8.52 1.85
N ARG A 29 -18.86 -9.04 1.33
CA ARG A 29 -18.70 -9.36 -0.09
C ARG A 29 -17.72 -10.49 -0.33
N ARG A 30 -17.94 -11.23 -1.42
CA ARG A 30 -16.98 -12.23 -1.90
C ARG A 30 -15.95 -11.55 -2.81
N TYR A 31 -14.68 -11.85 -2.56
CA TYR A 31 -13.56 -11.42 -3.39
C TYR A 31 -13.20 -12.51 -4.42
N ASN A 32 -12.73 -12.09 -5.59
CA ASN A 32 -12.21 -13.00 -6.60
C ASN A 32 -10.95 -13.71 -6.03
N SER A 33 -10.85 -15.03 -6.23
CA SER A 33 -9.71 -15.84 -5.81
C SER A 33 -8.39 -15.39 -6.44
N ALA A 34 -8.44 -14.76 -7.62
CA ALA A 34 -7.27 -14.18 -8.30
C ALA A 34 -6.66 -13.00 -7.55
N ILE A 35 -7.40 -12.32 -6.67
CA ILE A 35 -6.87 -11.21 -5.87
C ILE A 35 -6.12 -11.79 -4.66
N PRO A 36 -4.84 -11.45 -4.49
CA PRO A 36 -4.05 -11.88 -3.34
C PRO A 36 -4.73 -11.47 -2.02
N SER A 37 -4.65 -12.33 -1.01
CA SER A 37 -5.32 -12.11 0.29
C SER A 37 -4.95 -10.76 0.92
N TYR A 38 -3.70 -10.32 0.78
CA TYR A 38 -3.21 -9.04 1.32
C TYR A 38 -3.77 -7.79 0.61
N LEU A 39 -4.34 -7.96 -0.59
CA LEU A 39 -5.01 -6.90 -1.35
C LEU A 39 -6.53 -6.91 -1.15
N ARG A 40 -7.10 -7.95 -0.54
CA ARG A 40 -8.53 -7.98 -0.21
C ARG A 40 -8.83 -6.89 0.83
N GLU A 41 -10.09 -6.46 0.86
CA GLU A 41 -10.57 -5.42 1.79
C GLU A 41 -9.92 -4.05 1.59
N ARG A 42 -9.21 -3.83 0.46
CA ARG A 42 -8.68 -2.53 0.07
C ARG A 42 -9.63 -1.81 -0.88
N PRO A 43 -9.58 -0.46 -0.95
CA PRO A 43 -10.30 0.30 -1.94
C PRO A 43 -10.05 -0.19 -3.37
N HIS A 44 -11.09 -0.21 -4.20
CA HIS A 44 -11.05 -0.74 -5.55
C HIS A 44 -9.92 -0.17 -6.43
N HIS A 45 -9.67 1.14 -6.34
CA HIS A 45 -8.61 1.78 -7.11
C HIS A 45 -7.21 1.29 -6.71
N ILE A 46 -6.99 0.98 -5.42
CA ILE A 46 -5.71 0.43 -4.92
C ILE A 46 -5.53 -1.00 -5.38
N ILE A 47 -6.60 -1.81 -5.33
CA ILE A 47 -6.56 -3.19 -5.83
C ILE A 47 -6.19 -3.17 -7.32
N LYS A 48 -6.90 -2.37 -8.12
CA LYS A 48 -6.64 -2.26 -9.56
C LYS A 48 -5.20 -1.84 -9.85
N HIS A 49 -4.75 -0.73 -9.25
CA HIS A 49 -3.37 -0.25 -9.40
C HIS A 49 -2.35 -1.32 -9.03
N SER A 50 -2.53 -1.98 -7.88
CA SER A 50 -1.57 -2.98 -7.41
C SER A 50 -1.54 -4.21 -8.31
N MET A 51 -2.69 -4.69 -8.78
CA MET A 51 -2.76 -5.81 -9.73
C MET A 51 -2.07 -5.47 -11.05
N ASP A 52 -2.29 -4.27 -11.59
CA ASP A 52 -1.62 -3.80 -12.82
C ASP A 52 -0.09 -3.71 -12.62
N ARG A 53 0.37 -3.28 -11.45
CA ARG A 53 1.80 -3.19 -11.14
C ARG A 53 2.43 -4.54 -10.83
N LEU A 54 1.68 -5.48 -10.24
CA LEU A 54 2.10 -6.87 -10.05
C LEU A 54 2.40 -7.53 -11.39
N SER A 55 1.49 -7.41 -12.38
CA SER A 55 1.74 -7.98 -13.72
C SER A 55 2.95 -7.37 -14.42
N LEU A 56 3.22 -6.07 -14.21
CA LEU A 56 4.41 -5.42 -14.76
C LEU A 56 5.70 -5.76 -14.01
N ALA A 57 5.60 -6.23 -12.77
CA ALA A 57 6.75 -6.63 -11.98
C ALA A 57 7.26 -8.02 -12.41
N GLU A 58 6.39 -8.88 -12.91
CA GLU A 58 6.76 -10.21 -13.45
C GLU A 58 7.70 -10.10 -14.65
N SER A 59 7.65 -9.00 -15.40
CA SER A 59 8.54 -8.77 -16.53
C SER A 59 9.96 -8.33 -16.12
N ILE A 60 10.21 -8.05 -14.84
CA ILE A 60 11.54 -7.63 -14.35
C ILE A 60 12.33 -8.90 -14.00
N PRO A 61 13.39 -9.23 -14.75
CA PRO A 61 14.21 -10.40 -14.45
C PRO A 61 15.00 -10.18 -13.15
N SER A 62 15.24 -11.24 -12.39
CA SER A 62 15.95 -11.17 -11.10
C SER A 62 17.38 -10.62 -11.23
N ASN A 63 18.03 -10.77 -12.39
CA ASN A 63 19.35 -10.20 -12.66
C ASN A 63 19.35 -8.66 -12.72
N ASN A 64 18.17 -8.04 -12.87
CA ASN A 64 18.02 -6.58 -12.87
C ASN A 64 17.77 -6.01 -11.47
N VAL A 65 17.89 -6.83 -10.42
CA VAL A 65 17.72 -6.44 -9.02
C VAL A 65 19.01 -6.67 -8.26
N THR A 66 19.57 -5.61 -7.70
CA THR A 66 20.76 -5.65 -6.85
C THR A 66 20.36 -5.36 -5.42
N VAL A 67 20.70 -6.26 -4.50
CA VAL A 67 20.47 -6.06 -3.06
C VAL A 67 21.56 -5.15 -2.51
N ILE A 68 21.20 -4.02 -1.91
CA ILE A 68 22.16 -3.18 -1.16
C ILE A 68 22.19 -3.65 0.29
N ASP A 69 21.02 -3.76 0.92
CA ASP A 69 20.88 -4.09 2.32
C ASP A 69 19.64 -4.95 2.54
N MET A 70 19.85 -6.20 2.95
CA MET A 70 18.78 -7.16 3.16
C MET A 70 18.03 -6.93 4.48
N GLU A 71 18.71 -6.38 5.49
CA GLU A 71 18.14 -6.14 6.82
C GLU A 71 17.17 -4.94 6.77
N ASN A 72 17.65 -3.83 6.20
CA ASN A 72 16.85 -2.61 5.99
C ASN A 72 15.93 -2.68 4.76
N GLY A 73 16.09 -3.70 3.91
CA GLY A 73 15.27 -3.89 2.72
C GLY A 73 15.51 -2.82 1.66
N GLU A 74 16.78 -2.50 1.39
CA GLU A 74 17.20 -1.57 0.36
C GLU A 74 17.70 -2.32 -0.88
N PHE A 75 17.16 -1.95 -2.05
CA PHE A 75 17.46 -2.59 -3.32
C PHE A 75 17.63 -1.55 -4.44
N LEU A 76 18.41 -1.90 -5.46
CA LEU A 76 18.45 -1.18 -6.73
C LEU A 76 17.78 -2.01 -7.81
N VAL A 77 16.87 -1.41 -8.55
CA VAL A 77 16.18 -2.07 -9.67
C VAL A 77 16.49 -1.33 -10.96
N LYS A 78 16.98 -2.06 -11.96
CA LYS A 78 17.30 -1.50 -13.28
C LYS A 78 16.01 -1.08 -14.00
N SER A 79 16.02 0.15 -14.52
CA SER A 79 14.97 0.66 -15.39
C SER A 79 14.81 -0.23 -16.62
N GLN A 80 13.56 -0.60 -16.91
CA GLN A 80 13.20 -1.39 -18.09
C GLN A 80 12.81 -0.52 -19.30
N SER A 81 12.70 0.80 -19.12
CA SER A 81 12.16 1.73 -20.11
C SER A 81 13.16 2.78 -20.59
N SER A 82 14.34 2.86 -19.98
CA SER A 82 15.40 3.79 -20.40
C SER A 82 16.46 3.05 -21.19
N LEU A 83 16.92 3.67 -22.29
CA LEU A 83 18.11 3.25 -23.03
C LEU A 83 19.38 3.39 -22.17
N GLU A 84 19.34 4.31 -21.20
CA GLU A 84 20.38 4.49 -20.18
C GLU A 84 20.22 3.46 -19.05
N GLU A 85 21.35 3.03 -18.47
CA GLU A 85 21.42 2.11 -17.33
C GLU A 85 20.99 2.76 -16.00
N LYS A 86 19.84 3.42 -16.00
CA LYS A 86 19.28 4.04 -14.81
C LYS A 86 18.84 2.96 -13.82
N MET A 87 19.29 3.10 -12.57
CA MET A 87 18.86 2.27 -11.44
C MET A 87 17.93 3.10 -10.54
N TYR A 88 16.90 2.47 -9.99
CA TYR A 88 16.01 3.09 -9.01
C TYR A 88 16.26 2.48 -7.63
N LYS A 89 16.47 3.33 -6.62
CA LYS A 89 16.47 2.86 -5.24
C LYS A 89 15.05 2.51 -4.80
N VAL A 90 14.90 1.33 -4.21
CA VAL A 90 13.67 0.81 -3.64
C VAL A 90 13.90 0.47 -2.18
N MET A 91 13.05 1.01 -1.32
CA MET A 91 12.97 0.70 0.09
C MET A 91 11.73 -0.16 0.32
N SER A 92 11.92 -1.36 0.83
CA SER A 92 10.86 -2.34 1.07
C SER A 92 11.13 -3.10 2.37
N GLY A 93 11.57 -2.37 3.40
CA GLY A 93 11.91 -2.87 4.73
C GLY A 93 10.81 -2.67 5.77
N THR A 94 11.24 -2.59 7.04
CA THR A 94 10.39 -2.29 8.21
C THR A 94 9.88 -0.85 8.25
N LYS A 95 10.53 0.04 7.49
CA LYS A 95 10.10 1.43 7.29
C LYS A 95 9.03 1.51 6.20
N GLN A 96 8.37 2.67 6.10
CA GLN A 96 7.44 2.94 5.01
C GLN A 96 8.12 2.68 3.67
N PRO A 97 7.53 1.85 2.78
CA PRO A 97 8.14 1.55 1.50
C PRO A 97 8.34 2.83 0.69
N SER A 98 9.35 2.86 -0.17
CA SER A 98 9.60 3.99 -1.07
C SER A 98 10.33 3.59 -2.34
N CYS A 99 10.19 4.41 -3.39
CA CYS A 99 10.90 4.22 -4.64
C CYS A 99 11.20 5.56 -5.31
N GLU A 100 12.30 5.66 -6.03
CA GLU A 100 12.72 6.86 -6.78
C GLU A 100 12.14 6.93 -8.20
N CYS A 101 11.28 6.00 -8.58
CA CYS A 101 10.69 6.01 -9.91
C CYS A 101 9.57 7.05 -10.02
N PHE A 102 9.32 7.51 -11.24
CA PHE A 102 8.27 8.49 -11.53
C PHE A 102 6.85 8.03 -11.16
N ASP A 103 6.58 6.73 -11.28
CA ASP A 103 5.29 6.15 -10.89
C ASP A 103 5.03 6.31 -9.38
N TRP A 104 6.08 6.14 -8.57
CA TRP A 104 6.03 6.40 -7.13
C TRP A 104 5.81 7.88 -6.83
N GLU A 105 6.57 8.76 -7.48
CA GLU A 105 6.48 10.20 -7.28
C GLU A 105 5.07 10.73 -7.54
N ARG A 106 4.43 10.25 -8.61
CA ARG A 106 3.08 10.68 -9.01
C ARG A 106 1.96 10.07 -8.19
N GLN A 107 2.00 8.75 -7.97
CA GLN A 107 0.85 8.05 -7.37
C GLN A 107 0.97 7.93 -5.86
N ARG A 108 2.20 7.96 -5.32
CA ARG A 108 2.48 7.61 -3.91
C ARG A 108 1.84 6.28 -3.52
N LEU A 109 1.83 5.33 -4.45
CA LEU A 109 1.39 3.94 -4.27
C LEU A 109 2.55 3.01 -4.67
N LEU A 110 2.47 1.75 -4.25
CA LEU A 110 3.44 0.73 -4.63
C LEU A 110 3.55 0.64 -6.15
N CYS A 111 4.77 0.79 -6.65
CA CYS A 111 5.08 0.70 -8.07
C CYS A 111 5.52 -0.72 -8.44
N LYS A 112 5.73 -0.99 -9.73
CA LYS A 112 6.22 -2.30 -10.21
C LYS A 112 7.55 -2.73 -9.56
N HIS A 113 8.42 -1.77 -9.23
CA HIS A 113 9.71 -2.07 -8.60
C HIS A 113 9.56 -2.56 -7.16
N CYS A 114 8.51 -2.14 -6.45
CA CYS A 114 8.20 -2.62 -5.10
C CYS A 114 7.66 -4.07 -5.12
N PHE A 115 7.04 -4.48 -6.24
CA PHE A 115 6.50 -5.83 -6.43
C PHE A 115 7.47 -6.80 -7.11
N CYS A 116 8.66 -6.35 -7.50
CA CYS A 116 9.61 -7.21 -8.21
C CYS A 116 10.02 -8.41 -7.34
N ARG A 117 10.37 -9.52 -8.01
CA ARG A 117 10.79 -10.74 -7.32
C ARG A 117 12.17 -10.54 -6.71
N ILE A 118 12.20 -10.19 -5.42
CA ILE A 118 13.44 -10.02 -4.67
C ILE A 118 13.94 -11.41 -4.23
N PRO A 119 15.17 -11.82 -4.58
CA PRO A 119 15.75 -13.04 -4.04
C PRO A 119 15.88 -12.89 -2.51
N ALA A 120 15.35 -13.87 -1.76
CA ALA A 120 15.40 -13.99 -0.30
C ALA A 120 14.37 -13.20 0.57
N ARG A 121 13.34 -12.54 0.01
CA ARG A 121 12.19 -12.06 0.82
C ARG A 121 10.83 -12.35 0.15
N PRO A 122 9.78 -12.64 0.93
CA PRO A 122 8.43 -12.66 0.38
C PRO A 122 8.08 -11.26 -0.14
N VAL A 123 7.63 -11.19 -1.41
CA VAL A 123 7.01 -10.02 -2.06
C VAL A 123 6.14 -9.29 -1.03
N ILE A 124 6.28 -7.96 -0.89
CA ILE A 124 5.56 -7.11 0.08
C ILE A 124 4.16 -7.67 0.36
N ARG A 125 4.03 -8.39 1.48
CA ARG A 125 2.78 -9.05 1.88
C ARG A 125 1.92 -8.17 2.78
N SER A 126 2.43 -7.02 3.19
CA SER A 126 1.66 -6.00 3.88
C SER A 126 1.75 -4.70 3.10
N ILE A 127 0.66 -4.36 2.41
CA ILE A 127 0.45 -3.01 1.91
C ILE A 127 -0.13 -2.24 3.09
N ASP A 128 0.72 -1.94 4.08
CA ASP A 128 0.36 -1.06 5.21
C ASP A 128 0.42 0.41 4.78
N PHE A 129 0.07 0.68 3.52
CA PHE A 129 0.16 1.99 2.92
C PHE A 129 -0.93 2.94 3.43
N GLN A 130 -1.95 2.42 4.11
CA GLN A 130 -3.09 3.23 4.59
C GLN A 130 -3.69 2.76 5.92
N LYS A 131 -3.06 1.86 6.68
CA LYS A 131 -3.55 1.59 8.05
C LYS A 131 -3.11 2.63 9.09
N ASN A 132 -2.15 3.50 8.77
CA ASN A 132 -1.70 4.56 9.68
C ASN A 132 -2.60 5.81 9.62
N ILE A 133 -3.89 5.61 9.83
CA ILE A 133 -4.62 6.48 10.76
C ILE A 133 -4.99 5.59 11.94
N GLU A 134 -3.99 5.07 12.64
CA GLU A 134 -4.15 4.73 14.05
C GLU A 134 -4.14 6.05 14.80
N ILE A 135 -5.33 6.61 15.01
CA ILE A 135 -5.58 7.64 16.02
C ILE A 135 -6.16 6.87 17.22
N PRO A 136 -5.65 7.14 18.44
CA PRO A 136 -5.76 6.22 19.56
C PRO A 136 -7.22 5.86 19.84
N HIS A 137 -7.43 4.59 20.16
CA HIS A 137 -8.58 4.22 20.98
C HIS A 137 -8.52 5.05 22.26
N SER A 138 -9.22 6.18 22.27
CA SER A 138 -9.73 6.73 23.52
C SER A 138 -10.63 5.65 24.09
N SER A 139 -10.13 4.97 25.11
CA SER A 139 -10.90 4.23 26.08
C SER A 139 -11.89 5.19 26.74
N ALA A 140 -12.99 5.49 26.06
CA ALA A 140 -14.20 5.97 26.69
C ALA A 140 -14.92 4.73 27.22
N SER A 141 -14.57 4.33 28.44
CA SER A 141 -15.41 3.48 29.27
C SER A 141 -16.76 4.18 29.41
N ILE A 142 -17.73 3.77 28.60
CA ILE A 142 -19.14 4.01 28.91
C ILE A 142 -19.51 2.91 29.90
N GLU A 143 -19.31 3.21 31.19
CA GLU A 143 -20.11 2.57 32.24
C GLU A 143 -21.56 3.02 32.03
N MET A 144 -22.34 2.17 31.38
CA MET A 144 -23.79 2.15 31.52
C MET A 144 -24.22 0.70 31.65
N CYS A 145 -24.38 0.24 32.89
CA CYS A 145 -25.34 -0.79 33.24
C CYS A 145 -25.68 -0.74 34.73
N SER A 146 -26.97 -0.48 34.98
CA SER A 146 -27.79 -0.78 36.16
C SER A 146 -27.60 0.06 37.42
#